data_AF-A0A857DLU8-F1
#
_entry.id   AF-A0A857DLU8-F1
#
_cell.length_a   1.000
_cell.length_b   1.000
_cell.length_c   1.000
_cell.angle_alpha   90.00
_cell.angle_beta   90.00
_cell.angle_gamma   90.00
#
_symmetry.space_group_name_H-M   'P 1'
#
loop_
_entity.id
_entity.type
_entity.pdbx_description
1 polymer ?
#
loop_
_entity_poly.entity_id
_entity_poly.type
_entity_poly.pdbx_seq_one_letter_code
_entity_poly.pdbx_strand_id
1 'polypeptide(L)'
;MVSKDTYIEQLENTIKSLEQQVSNLTEMVLLLRKGKFGSTSEKTPREEISDQLSLFNEAELEADPHVPEPVVKDVNGYKRRKAKTKREVLLKDLPVKEILCEQAECKK
;
A
#
# COMPACT_ATOMS: atom_id res chain seq x y z
N MET A 1 55.49 31.61 -19.24
CA MET A 1 54.52 31.32 -18.15
C MET A 1 53.11 31.22 -18.71
N VAL A 2 52.65 32.20 -19.51
CA VAL A 2 51.33 32.25 -20.18
C VAL A 2 50.83 30.93 -20.80
N SER A 3 51.67 30.16 -21.51
CA SER A 3 51.19 28.93 -22.19
C SER A 3 50.77 27.80 -21.24
N LYS A 4 51.39 27.74 -20.05
CA LYS A 4 51.02 26.74 -19.03
C LYS A 4 49.74 27.14 -18.35
N ASP A 5 49.57 28.44 -18.08
CA ASP A 5 48.38 28.98 -17.45
C ASP A 5 47.15 28.79 -18.36
N THR A 6 47.28 29.05 -19.68
CA THR A 6 46.21 28.78 -20.64
C THR A 6 45.85 27.30 -20.75
N TYR A 7 46.83 26.41 -20.61
CA TYR A 7 46.59 24.97 -20.64
C TYR A 7 45.87 24.49 -19.37
N ILE A 8 46.23 25.05 -18.22
CA ILE A 8 45.55 24.80 -16.95
C ILE A 8 44.09 25.27 -17.02
N GLU A 9 43.84 26.48 -17.54
CA GLU A 9 42.48 26.99 -17.72
C GLU A 9 41.63 26.11 -18.64
N GLN A 10 42.21 25.60 -19.73
CA GLN A 10 41.53 24.66 -20.62
C GLN A 10 41.16 23.36 -19.90
N LEU A 11 42.07 22.80 -19.11
CA LEU A 11 41.82 21.59 -18.33
C LEU A 11 40.76 21.81 -17.24
N GLU A 12 40.78 22.95 -16.55
CA GLU A 12 39.76 23.26 -15.54
C GLU A 12 38.36 23.38 -16.17
N ASN A 13 38.28 23.98 -17.36
CA ASN A 13 37.03 24.10 -18.09
C ASN A 13 36.51 22.75 -18.58
N THR A 14 37.39 21.86 -19.05
CA THR A 14 36.97 20.51 -19.45
C THR A 14 36.52 19.68 -18.25
N ILE A 15 37.22 19.77 -17.11
CA ILE A 15 36.82 19.10 -15.87
C ILE A 15 35.43 19.57 -15.43
N LYS A 16 35.19 20.88 -15.36
CA LYS A 16 33.87 21.44 -15.00
C LYS A 16 32.76 20.96 -15.93
N SER A 17 33.02 20.94 -17.23
CA SER A 17 32.05 20.47 -18.23
C SER A 17 31.73 18.98 -18.05
N LEU A 18 32.75 18.15 -17.79
CA LEU A 18 32.57 16.72 -17.58
C LEU A 18 31.83 16.44 -16.27
N GLU A 19 32.17 17.13 -15.17
CA GLU A 19 31.47 17.02 -13.89
C GLU A 19 29.98 17.36 -14.03
N GLN A 20 29.65 18.43 -14.76
CA GLN A 20 28.27 18.82 -15.03
C GLN A 20 27.54 17.75 -15.86
N GLN A 21 28.18 17.19 -16.89
CA GLN A 21 27.60 16.10 -17.68
C GLN A 21 27.32 14.86 -16.84
N VAL A 22 28.27 14.48 -15.97
CA VAL A 22 28.10 13.34 -15.05
C VAL A 22 26.94 13.59 -14.08
N SER A 23 26.83 14.79 -13.51
CA SER A 23 25.71 15.16 -12.63
C SER A 23 24.36 15.00 -13.35
N ASN A 24 24.24 15.59 -14.54
CA ASN A 24 23.01 15.53 -15.33
C ASN A 24 22.61 14.09 -15.69
N LEU A 25 23.58 13.29 -16.15
CA LEU A 25 23.34 11.89 -16.49
C LEU A 25 22.93 11.08 -15.25
N THR A 26 23.54 11.35 -14.10
CA THR A 26 23.20 10.68 -12.84
C THR A 26 21.76 10.99 -12.44
N GLU A 27 21.33 12.25 -12.54
CA GLU A 27 19.93 12.64 -12.29
C GLU A 27 18.95 11.94 -13.24
N MET A 28 19.27 11.89 -14.53
CA MET A 28 18.45 11.18 -15.52
C MET A 28 18.31 9.68 -15.18
N VAL A 29 19.40 9.03 -14.79
CA VAL A 29 19.39 7.62 -14.38
C VAL A 29 18.54 7.42 -13.14
N LEU A 30 18.63 8.31 -12.15
CA LEU A 30 17.77 8.25 -10.95
C LEU A 30 16.29 8.41 -11.29
N LEU A 31 15.94 9.33 -12.20
CA LEU A 31 14.58 9.53 -12.67
C LEU A 31 14.04 8.29 -13.40
N LEU A 32 14.83 7.72 -14.31
CA LEU A 32 14.46 6.49 -15.03
C LEU A 32 14.30 5.30 -14.08
N ARG A 33 15.21 5.15 -13.11
CA ARG A 33 15.13 4.10 -12.09
C ARG A 33 13.88 4.27 -11.22
N LYS A 34 13.54 5.50 -10.82
CA LYS A 34 12.32 5.79 -10.08
C LYS A 34 11.07 5.52 -10.92
N GLY A 35 11.08 5.82 -12.22
CA GLY A 35 9.96 5.50 -13.11
C GLY A 35 9.78 3.99 -13.33
N LYS A 36 10.88 3.21 -13.38
CA LYS A 36 10.85 1.76 -13.61
C LYS A 36 10.63 0.92 -12.36
N PHE A 37 11.23 1.33 -11.26
CA PHE A 37 11.32 0.54 -10.02
C PHE A 37 10.95 1.34 -8.77
N GLY A 38 10.75 2.66 -8.89
CA GLY A 38 10.16 3.42 -7.80
C GLY A 38 8.71 3.00 -7.62
N SER A 39 8.13 3.38 -6.48
CA SER A 39 6.73 3.08 -6.18
C SER A 39 5.81 3.80 -7.17
N THR A 40 5.51 3.17 -8.30
CA THR A 40 4.17 3.27 -8.85
C THR A 40 3.30 2.59 -7.80
N SER A 41 2.79 3.39 -6.85
CA SER A 41 1.86 2.98 -5.80
C SER A 41 1.05 1.77 -6.27
N GLU A 42 1.38 0.60 -5.72
CA GLU A 42 0.68 -0.69 -5.71
C GLU A 42 -0.61 -0.80 -6.54
N LYS A 43 -0.52 -0.48 -7.83
CA LYS A 43 -1.55 -0.74 -8.81
C LYS A 43 -0.90 -1.67 -9.81
N THR A 44 -0.66 -2.90 -9.38
CA THR A 44 -0.79 -4.02 -10.32
C THR A 44 -2.10 -3.77 -11.04
N PRO A 45 -2.10 -3.56 -12.38
CA PRO A 45 -3.32 -3.35 -13.12
C PRO A 45 -4.26 -4.48 -12.73
N ARG A 46 -5.44 -4.14 -12.21
CA ARG A 46 -6.43 -5.12 -11.73
C ARG A 46 -6.81 -6.12 -12.84
N GLU A 47 -6.54 -5.74 -14.09
CA GLU A 47 -6.65 -6.53 -15.31
C GLU A 47 -5.71 -7.75 -15.34
N GLU A 48 -4.49 -7.66 -14.79
CA GLU A 48 -3.56 -8.80 -14.67
C GLU A 48 -4.01 -9.83 -13.62
N ILE A 49 -4.99 -9.44 -12.81
CA ILE A 49 -5.49 -10.20 -11.67
C ILE A 49 -7.02 -10.21 -11.67
N SER A 50 -7.64 -10.40 -12.85
CA SER A 50 -9.10 -10.36 -13.01
C SER A 50 -9.85 -11.32 -12.09
N ASP A 51 -9.19 -12.41 -11.70
CA ASP A 51 -9.79 -13.51 -10.96
C ASP A 51 -9.49 -13.47 -9.45
N GLN A 52 -8.65 -12.54 -8.98
CA GLN A 52 -8.40 -12.40 -7.54
C GLN A 52 -9.45 -11.51 -6.91
N LEU A 53 -10.25 -12.12 -6.04
CA LEU A 53 -11.17 -11.40 -5.18
C LEU A 53 -10.40 -10.36 -4.35
N SER A 54 -10.95 -9.16 -4.26
CA SER A 54 -10.36 -8.05 -3.52
C SER A 54 -10.60 -8.21 -2.02
N LEU A 55 -10.07 -9.29 -1.43
CA LEU A 55 -10.36 -9.77 -0.07
C LEU A 55 -10.16 -8.72 1.02
N PHE A 56 -9.26 -7.76 0.81
CA PHE A 56 -8.94 -6.73 1.81
C PHE A 56 -9.54 -5.36 1.51
N ASN A 57 -10.15 -5.18 0.33
CA ASN A 57 -10.78 -3.91 -0.05
C ASN A 57 -12.31 -3.96 -0.09
N GLU A 58 -12.92 -4.96 0.55
CA GLU A 58 -14.37 -5.15 0.60
C GLU A 58 -15.07 -3.89 1.13
N ALA A 59 -14.59 -3.32 2.24
CA ALA A 59 -15.24 -2.18 2.88
C ALA A 59 -15.24 -0.90 2.02
N GLU A 60 -14.19 -0.61 1.24
CA GLU A 60 -14.17 0.57 0.37
C GLU A 60 -14.97 0.36 -0.92
N LEU A 61 -14.99 -0.88 -1.44
CA LEU A 61 -15.74 -1.22 -2.67
C LEU A 61 -17.24 -1.25 -2.43
N GLU A 62 -17.67 -1.73 -1.26
CA GLU A 62 -19.08 -1.85 -0.88
C GLU A 62 -19.62 -0.60 -0.15
N ALA A 63 -18.77 0.42 0.06
CA ALA A 63 -19.20 1.67 0.69
C ALA A 63 -20.18 2.43 -0.22
N ASP A 64 -21.45 2.45 0.17
CA ASP A 64 -22.45 3.32 -0.47
C ASP A 64 -22.42 4.72 0.17
N PRO A 65 -22.00 5.76 -0.56
CA PRO A 65 -21.93 7.13 -0.05
C PRO A 65 -23.31 7.73 0.24
N HIS A 66 -24.39 7.11 -0.25
CA HIS A 66 -25.76 7.57 -0.05
C HIS A 66 -26.42 6.98 1.21
N VAL A 67 -25.78 5.98 1.84
CA VAL A 67 -26.28 5.43 3.09
C VAL A 67 -25.91 6.37 4.24
N PRO A 68 -26.89 6.94 4.97
CA PRO A 68 -26.60 7.77 6.11
C PRO A 68 -25.90 6.94 7.18
N GLU A 69 -24.85 7.50 7.79
CA GLU A 69 -24.16 6.85 8.90
C GLU A 69 -25.17 6.42 9.98
N PRO A 70 -25.04 5.21 10.55
CA PRO A 70 -26.03 4.68 11.48
C PRO A 70 -26.23 5.65 12.65
N VAL A 71 -27.45 6.23 12.72
CA VAL A 71 -27.84 7.25 13.69
C VAL A 71 -27.64 6.73 15.11
N VAL A 72 -26.62 7.27 15.79
CA VAL A 72 -26.33 6.97 17.19
C VAL A 72 -27.35 7.71 18.04
N LYS A 73 -28.38 7.01 18.53
CA LYS A 73 -29.38 7.61 19.43
C LYS A 73 -28.72 8.00 20.75
N ASP A 74 -28.68 9.31 21.03
CA ASP A 74 -28.24 9.86 22.32
C ASP A 74 -29.27 9.56 23.40
N VAL A 75 -28.85 8.80 24.40
CA VAL A 75 -29.56 8.67 25.67
C VAL A 75 -28.61 9.17 26.75
N ASN A 76 -28.70 10.46 27.06
CA ASN A 76 -27.96 11.16 28.12
C ASN A 76 -26.46 11.39 27.87
N GLY A 77 -26.10 11.95 26.71
CA GLY A 77 -24.81 12.62 26.51
C GLY A 77 -23.57 11.73 26.38
N TYR A 78 -23.73 10.41 26.26
CA TYR A 78 -22.63 9.51 25.89
C TYR A 78 -23.09 8.33 25.04
N LYS A 79 -22.16 7.85 24.20
CA LYS A 79 -22.36 6.75 23.26
C LYS A 79 -22.42 5.42 24.01
N ARG A 80 -23.59 4.77 24.08
CA ARG A 80 -23.72 3.38 24.55
C ARG A 80 -23.74 2.41 23.37
N ARG A 81 -22.77 1.49 23.31
CA ARG A 81 -22.87 0.32 22.41
C ARG A 81 -23.94 -0.63 22.95
N LYS A 82 -24.70 -1.30 22.06
CA LYS A 82 -25.62 -2.38 22.48
C LYS A 82 -24.81 -3.44 23.25
N ALA A 83 -25.37 -3.94 24.34
CA ALA A 83 -24.71 -4.96 25.16
C ALA A 83 -24.33 -6.19 24.31
N LYS A 84 -23.14 -6.76 24.57
CA LYS A 84 -22.57 -7.93 23.85
C LYS A 84 -23.45 -9.18 23.90
N THR A 85 -24.45 -9.21 24.77
CA THR A 85 -25.37 -10.33 25.06
C THR A 85 -26.31 -10.71 23.92
N LYS A 86 -26.28 -10.03 22.77
CA LYS A 86 -27.11 -10.40 21.61
C LYS A 86 -26.67 -11.71 20.95
N ARG A 87 -25.39 -12.08 21.02
CA ARG A 87 -24.87 -13.25 20.27
C ARG A 87 -25.51 -14.54 20.75
N GLU A 88 -25.56 -14.77 22.06
CA GLU A 88 -26.21 -15.97 22.62
C GLU A 88 -27.69 -16.02 22.28
N VAL A 89 -28.41 -14.90 22.35
CA VAL A 89 -29.83 -14.84 21.99
C VAL A 89 -30.06 -15.17 20.51
N LEU A 90 -29.20 -14.66 19.62
CA LEU A 90 -29.30 -14.90 18.18
C LEU A 90 -28.90 -16.33 17.77
N LEU A 91 -28.05 -16.99 18.56
CA LEU A 91 -27.55 -18.34 18.27
C LEU A 91 -28.42 -19.47 18.85
N LYS A 92 -29.40 -19.15 19.72
CA LYS A 92 -30.24 -20.15 20.41
C LYS A 92 -31.05 -21.05 19.47
N ASP A 93 -31.55 -20.48 18.38
CA ASP A 93 -32.46 -21.18 17.47
C ASP A 93 -31.73 -21.82 16.27
N LEU A 94 -30.40 -21.69 16.19
CA LEU A 94 -29.61 -22.25 15.10
C LEU A 94 -29.23 -23.71 15.39
N PRO A 95 -29.31 -24.61 14.41
CA PRO A 95 -28.94 -26.01 14.59
C PRO A 95 -27.43 -26.14 14.88
N VAL A 96 -27.08 -26.84 15.96
CA VAL A 96 -25.69 -27.14 16.34
C VAL A 96 -25.34 -28.58 15.97
N LYS A 97 -24.20 -28.77 15.29
CA LYS A 97 -23.66 -30.09 14.97
C LYS A 97 -22.23 -30.20 15.53
N GLU A 98 -22.01 -31.20 16.36
CA GLU A 98 -20.67 -31.56 16.84
C GLU A 98 -20.00 -32.51 15.83
N ILE A 99 -18.75 -32.21 15.48
CA ILE A 99 -17.94 -33.04 14.58
C ILE A 99 -16.67 -33.41 15.32
N LEU A 100 -16.47 -34.71 15.53
CA LEU A 100 -15.23 -35.24 16.09
C LEU A 100 -14.15 -35.17 15.01
N CYS A 101 -13.12 -34.36 15.26
CA CYS A 101 -11.96 -34.27 14.39
C CYS A 101 -10.89 -35.24 14.89
N GLU A 102 -10.59 -36.26 14.11
CA GLU A 102 -9.39 -37.08 14.32
C GLU A 102 -8.19 -36.28 13.81
N GLN A 103 -7.25 -35.94 14.71
CA GLN A 103 -5.98 -35.35 14.29
C GLN A 103 -5.18 -36.41 13.53
N ALA A 104 -4.85 -36.14 12.27
CA ALA A 104 -3.86 -36.93 11.57
C ALA A 104 -2.53 -36.79 12.33
N GLU A 105 -2.04 -37.90 12.87
CA GLU A 105 -0.74 -37.95 13.55
C GLU A 105 0.33 -37.40 12.61
N CYS A 106 1.00 -36.33 13.03
CA CYS A 106 2.22 -35.84 12.37
C CYS A 106 3.25 -36.97 12.39
N LYS A 107 3.42 -37.65 11.26
CA LYS A 107 4.54 -38.56 11.06
C LYS A 107 5.83 -37.74 11.15
N LYS A 108 6.62 -38.03 12.18
CA LYS A 108 7.98 -37.50 12.37
C LYS A 108 8.92 -37.99 11.28
#